data_AF-A0A329S7S2-F1
#
_entry.id   AF-A0A329S7S2-F1
#
_cell.length_a   1.000
_cell.length_b   1.000
_cell.length_c   1.000
_cell.angle_alpha   90.00
_cell.angle_beta   90.00
_cell.angle_gamma   90.00
#
_symmetry.space_group_name_H-M   'P 1'
#
loop_
_entity.id
_entity.type
_entity.pdbx_description
1 polymer ?
#
loop_
_entity_poly.entity_id
_entity_poly.type
_entity_poly.pdbx_seq_one_letter_code
_entity_poly.pdbx_strand_id
1 'polypeptide(L)'
;MAQSGTQANVSKATSFRSATSVGQFPASPSKKKSAMYFVDEQGGPPRITPQQSLDEESDARLFAAKRMLAAVWMCVGLVPLLLQTRSYLKFVTPHKISQSLIVPTTAAKHITDMKTLCPMEGLEIAGAWWNVAVTHYYELDDGRVCHFVVPQYNIHGNYVLGTELVAPSKTSPANCKENSYFLEYYFYHGSIGYYAFYEEAVGTLCANDNIGYVRVRGLGTYDSNGAHLANDFGDSTYRLSYWYGLLGSVWIMYRSIMLRRSYISCKRYGRRCDRLQERMEFKDSVVFVQESMRLSAHGARNYHRTVLVYLLVEGLMSDLFMLIAQDGLLAKVQYISLGYNLSGIMSMLFEMVETMNWMRETLRCLIKRLLFNYETALIGELVCSAAMQFYLTGLNKSSLQRSKPVAQAVSYYVWSLVGHGIIVLGIVSVITSIRSIGAIISVRWTFGSFSLLWTPCCVDTAIGQRCKMILLSGYVWEDGRLCYKAETLKSFGIMKMVEEDSTHFIVLHRLHWLAIPQDDLMVIGEINGNNVTRCDVRPCTGMVSMIGKTLGGAPGENTLSCPTRVAIKQRIPDEPKQTA
;
A
#
# COMPACT_ATOMS: atom_id res chain seq x y z
N MET A 1 18.88 22.46 81.41
CA MET A 1 20.01 21.70 82.00
C MET A 1 20.88 21.25 80.83
N ALA A 2 21.85 22.06 80.39
CA ALA A 2 23.29 22.05 80.78
C ALA A 2 24.01 20.80 80.24
N GLN A 3 24.72 20.89 79.09
CA GLN A 3 26.20 21.02 78.90
C GLN A 3 26.97 19.72 79.24
N SER A 4 27.95 19.20 78.50
CA SER A 4 29.06 19.72 77.67
C SER A 4 29.43 18.69 76.56
N GLY A 5 30.36 18.83 75.59
CA GLY A 5 31.35 19.84 75.18
C GLY A 5 32.19 19.30 73.98
N THR A 6 32.48 20.21 73.03
CA THR A 6 33.67 20.45 72.14
C THR A 6 34.73 19.34 71.89
N GLN A 7 35.41 19.12 70.74
CA GLN A 7 35.96 19.93 69.62
C GLN A 7 36.56 18.88 68.59
N ALA A 8 36.68 19.01 67.25
CA ALA A 8 37.53 19.94 66.49
C ALA A 8 37.40 19.76 64.94
N ASN A 9 37.44 20.90 64.22
CA ASN A 9 37.96 21.25 62.86
C ASN A 9 37.71 20.34 61.63
N VAL A 10 36.92 20.71 60.61
CA VAL A 10 36.99 21.78 59.57
C VAL A 10 38.11 21.64 58.52
N SER A 11 37.73 21.30 57.27
CA SER A 11 38.24 21.88 56.01
C SER A 11 37.50 21.26 54.79
N LYS A 12 36.51 21.94 54.19
CA LYS A 12 36.59 22.77 52.96
C LYS A 12 37.41 22.16 51.81
N ALA A 13 36.68 21.65 50.82
CA ALA A 13 37.20 21.32 49.49
C ALA A 13 37.08 22.54 48.56
N THR A 14 38.22 23.00 48.04
CA THR A 14 38.30 23.82 46.81
C THR A 14 39.65 23.61 46.14
N SER A 15 39.59 23.15 44.88
CA SER A 15 40.46 23.43 43.72
C SER A 15 41.95 23.70 43.95
N PHE A 16 42.84 22.95 43.28
CA PHE A 16 43.89 23.53 42.43
C PHE A 16 44.41 22.53 41.37
N ARG A 17 44.73 23.08 40.18
CA ARG A 17 45.43 22.47 39.03
C ARG A 17 46.83 21.96 39.39
N SER A 18 47.35 20.97 38.65
CA SER A 18 48.55 21.11 37.76
C SER A 18 49.17 19.77 37.29
N ALA A 19 49.67 19.80 36.05
CA ALA A 19 50.82 19.08 35.47
C ALA A 19 50.74 17.61 35.00
N THR A 20 50.65 17.51 33.68
CA THR A 20 51.32 16.62 32.70
C THR A 20 52.51 15.73 33.13
N SER A 21 52.47 14.47 32.66
CA SER A 21 53.60 13.70 32.10
C SER A 21 53.06 12.46 31.36
N VAL A 22 52.99 12.51 30.02
CA VAL A 22 53.78 11.74 29.04
C VAL A 22 53.76 10.21 29.20
N GLY A 23 53.04 9.56 28.30
CA GLY A 23 53.16 8.14 27.96
C GLY A 23 52.71 7.93 26.51
N GLN A 24 53.68 7.78 25.60
CA GLN A 24 53.49 7.56 24.18
C GLN A 24 52.77 6.23 23.90
N PHE A 25 51.69 6.26 23.12
CA PHE A 25 51.18 5.15 22.30
C PHE A 25 50.53 5.72 21.02
N PRO A 26 50.48 4.97 19.91
CA PRO A 26 50.97 5.43 18.62
C PRO A 26 49.90 6.15 17.79
N ALA A 27 50.41 6.96 16.85
CA ALA A 27 49.66 7.69 15.85
C ALA A 27 48.56 6.83 15.21
N SER A 28 47.32 7.35 15.25
CA SER A 28 46.22 6.83 14.43
C SER A 28 46.67 6.76 12.96
N PRO A 29 46.34 5.69 12.23
CA PRO A 29 46.60 5.65 10.81
C PRO A 29 45.80 6.78 10.16
N SER A 30 46.54 7.67 9.49
CA SER A 30 46.08 8.59 8.46
C SER A 30 44.76 8.13 7.85
N LYS A 31 43.72 8.97 7.95
CA LYS A 31 42.51 8.85 7.10
C LYS A 31 43.01 8.80 5.66
N LYS A 32 43.08 7.59 5.07
CA LYS A 32 43.24 7.42 3.63
C LYS A 32 42.11 8.21 2.98
N LYS A 33 42.46 9.37 2.42
CA LYS A 33 41.62 10.12 1.48
C LYS A 33 41.34 9.15 0.34
N SER A 34 40.08 8.74 0.19
CA SER A 34 39.65 7.96 -0.96
C SER A 34 39.76 8.86 -2.19
N ALA A 35 40.84 8.70 -2.95
CA ALA A 35 40.95 9.25 -4.29
C ALA A 35 40.09 8.38 -5.23
N MET A 36 39.16 9.02 -5.95
CA MET A 36 38.30 8.35 -6.92
C MET A 36 39.02 8.41 -8.28
N TYR A 37 39.18 7.25 -8.93
CA TYR A 37 39.74 7.15 -10.27
C TYR A 37 38.59 7.14 -11.29
N PHE A 38 38.58 8.11 -12.19
CA PHE A 38 37.73 8.09 -13.37
C PHE A 38 38.44 7.25 -14.44
N VAL A 39 37.77 6.23 -14.96
CA VAL A 39 38.16 5.61 -16.24
C VAL A 39 37.04 5.95 -17.21
N ASP A 40 37.28 6.97 -18.02
CA ASP A 40 36.51 7.19 -19.24
C ASP A 40 36.82 6.03 -20.19
N GLU A 41 35.84 5.49 -20.91
CA GLU A 41 36.04 4.43 -21.93
C GLU A 41 36.88 4.90 -23.13
N GLN A 42 37.50 6.08 -23.07
CA GLN A 42 38.45 6.59 -24.06
C GLN A 42 39.73 7.11 -23.38
N GLY A 43 40.59 6.20 -22.94
CA GLY A 43 42.06 6.33 -22.96
C GLY A 43 42.75 7.62 -22.48
N GLY A 44 42.11 8.49 -21.67
CA GLY A 44 42.65 9.76 -21.19
C GLY A 44 43.14 9.69 -19.73
N PRO A 45 44.10 10.54 -19.31
CA PRO A 45 44.63 10.51 -17.96
C PRO A 45 43.60 11.01 -16.92
N PRO A 46 43.62 10.47 -15.69
CA PRO A 46 42.62 10.76 -14.66
C PRO A 46 42.70 12.20 -14.16
N ARG A 47 41.56 12.90 -14.11
CA ARG A 47 41.42 14.24 -13.52
C ARG A 47 41.15 14.14 -12.01
N ILE A 48 41.96 14.82 -11.20
CA ILE A 48 41.80 14.90 -9.74
C ILE A 48 41.11 16.23 -9.40
N THR A 49 39.87 16.18 -8.93
CA THR A 49 39.16 17.39 -8.44
C THR A 49 38.98 17.31 -6.92
N PRO A 50 39.36 18.35 -6.14
CA PRO A 50 39.20 18.34 -4.68
C PRO A 50 37.74 18.33 -4.25
N GLN A 51 37.42 17.53 -3.23
CA GLN A 51 36.05 17.28 -2.75
C GLN A 51 35.32 18.54 -2.22
N GLN A 52 36.05 19.59 -1.82
CA GLN A 52 35.47 20.83 -1.30
C GLN A 52 34.80 21.72 -2.37
N SER A 53 35.26 21.69 -3.63
CA SER A 53 34.67 22.54 -4.68
C SER A 53 33.40 21.93 -5.31
N LEU A 54 33.13 20.65 -5.07
CA LEU A 54 31.93 19.95 -5.56
C LEU A 54 30.74 20.04 -4.60
N ASP A 55 31.00 20.22 -3.30
CA ASP A 55 29.94 20.36 -2.30
C ASP A 55 29.22 21.72 -2.40
N GLU A 56 29.91 22.81 -2.77
CA GLU A 56 29.28 24.14 -2.97
C GLU A 56 28.45 24.25 -4.25
N GLU A 57 28.84 23.57 -5.34
CA GLU A 57 28.08 23.60 -6.61
C GLU A 57 26.89 22.61 -6.63
N SER A 58 26.96 21.56 -5.79
CA SER A 58 25.89 20.56 -5.61
C SER A 58 24.69 21.10 -4.82
N ASP A 59 24.88 22.08 -3.93
CA ASP A 59 23.79 22.54 -3.04
C ASP A 59 22.74 23.40 -3.76
N ALA A 60 23.09 23.99 -4.91
CA ALA A 60 22.23 24.88 -5.70
C ALA A 60 21.30 24.16 -6.70
N ARG A 61 21.50 22.87 -7.01
CA ARG A 61 20.61 22.16 -7.95
C ARG A 61 19.37 21.62 -7.22
N LEU A 62 18.22 22.22 -7.50
CA LEU A 62 16.88 21.74 -7.11
C LEU A 62 16.61 20.27 -7.53
N PHE A 63 17.41 19.68 -8.43
CA PHE A 63 17.26 18.35 -9.02
C PHE A 63 18.35 17.33 -8.62
N ALA A 64 18.91 17.41 -7.42
CA ALA A 64 19.74 16.30 -6.89
C ALA A 64 18.89 15.02 -6.72
N ALA A 65 19.41 13.86 -7.11
CA ALA A 65 18.68 12.58 -7.07
C ALA A 65 18.15 12.26 -5.67
N LYS A 66 18.95 12.57 -4.65
CA LYS A 66 18.53 12.46 -3.24
C LYS A 66 17.31 13.30 -2.88
N ARG A 67 17.20 14.54 -3.40
CA ARG A 67 16.06 15.43 -3.12
C ARG A 67 14.80 14.92 -3.81
N MET A 68 14.91 14.48 -5.07
CA MET A 68 13.80 13.90 -5.83
C MET A 68 13.24 12.63 -5.15
N LEU A 69 14.11 11.68 -4.80
CA LEU A 69 13.71 10.45 -4.10
C LEU A 69 13.06 10.73 -2.75
N ALA A 70 13.54 11.74 -2.01
CA ALA A 70 12.93 12.16 -0.75
C ALA A 70 11.53 12.75 -0.95
N ALA A 71 11.35 13.63 -1.95
CA ALA A 71 10.05 14.22 -2.27
C ALA A 71 9.02 13.15 -2.67
N VAL A 72 9.42 12.21 -3.54
CA VAL A 72 8.55 11.09 -3.96
C VAL A 72 8.23 10.17 -2.77
N TRP A 73 9.20 9.87 -1.90
CA TRP A 73 8.97 9.08 -0.69
C TRP A 73 7.96 9.74 0.27
N MET A 74 8.01 11.06 0.41
CA MET A 74 7.02 11.80 1.22
C MET A 74 5.61 11.63 0.64
N CYS A 75 5.45 11.81 -0.67
CA CYS A 75 4.14 11.75 -1.33
C CYS A 75 3.54 10.33 -1.36
N VAL A 76 4.34 9.33 -1.76
CA VAL A 76 3.84 7.95 -1.98
C VAL A 76 3.89 7.12 -0.70
N GLY A 77 4.69 7.51 0.28
CA GLY A 77 4.88 6.77 1.53
C GLY A 77 4.27 7.46 2.75
N LEU A 78 4.79 8.64 3.11
CA LEU A 78 4.43 9.29 4.37
C LEU A 78 2.98 9.78 4.41
N VAL A 79 2.48 10.40 3.33
CA VAL A 79 1.10 10.92 3.28
C VAL A 79 0.07 9.79 3.50
N PRO A 80 0.14 8.63 2.80
CA PRO A 80 -0.73 7.49 3.10
C PRO A 80 -0.63 6.99 4.54
N LEU A 81 0.57 6.92 5.13
CA LEU A 81 0.72 6.51 6.53
C LEU A 81 0.00 7.47 7.49
N LEU A 82 0.10 8.78 7.26
CA LEU A 82 -0.58 9.78 8.09
C LEU A 82 -2.10 9.66 7.99
N LEU A 83 -2.64 9.42 6.78
CA LEU A 83 -4.06 9.16 6.58
C LEU A 83 -4.51 7.89 7.32
N GLN A 84 -3.75 6.80 7.19
CA GLN A 84 -4.05 5.54 7.88
C GLN A 84 -3.98 5.69 9.40
N THR A 85 -2.97 6.42 9.91
CA THR A 85 -2.82 6.69 11.35
C THR A 85 -3.99 7.52 11.87
N ARG A 86 -4.45 8.53 11.11
CA ARG A 86 -5.63 9.32 11.46
C ARG A 86 -6.88 8.45 11.53
N SER A 87 -7.09 7.55 10.57
CA SER A 87 -8.22 6.61 10.60
C SER A 87 -8.15 5.66 11.79
N TYR A 88 -6.98 5.08 12.05
CA TYR A 88 -6.76 4.25 13.23
C TYR A 88 -7.09 4.98 14.53
N LEU A 89 -6.64 6.23 14.68
CA LEU A 89 -6.92 7.05 15.86
C LEU A 89 -8.43 7.30 16.05
N LYS A 90 -9.19 7.49 14.97
CA LYS A 90 -10.66 7.65 15.05
C LYS A 90 -11.33 6.40 15.62
N PHE A 91 -10.87 5.21 15.23
CA PHE A 91 -11.51 3.95 15.61
C PHE A 91 -11.06 3.39 16.97
N VAL A 92 -9.83 3.70 17.38
CA VAL A 92 -9.30 3.29 18.70
C VAL A 92 -9.77 4.21 19.83
N THR A 93 -10.24 5.41 19.50
CA THR A 93 -10.77 6.35 20.49
C THR A 93 -12.04 5.77 21.11
N PRO A 94 -12.15 5.73 22.46
CA PRO A 94 -13.37 5.27 23.11
C PRO A 94 -14.59 6.08 22.69
N HIS A 95 -15.70 5.40 22.46
CA HIS A 95 -16.97 6.01 22.07
C HIS A 95 -18.07 5.70 23.08
N LYS A 96 -19.20 6.42 22.97
CA LYS A 96 -20.37 6.24 23.82
C LYS A 96 -21.62 6.34 22.95
N ILE A 97 -22.58 5.46 23.20
CA ILE A 97 -23.86 5.41 22.48
C ILE A 97 -24.78 6.51 23.03
N SER A 98 -25.46 7.25 22.15
CA SER A 98 -26.54 8.18 22.53
C SER A 98 -27.55 7.50 23.45
N GLN A 99 -27.97 8.18 24.53
CA GLN A 99 -28.90 7.60 25.51
C GLN A 99 -30.26 7.23 24.89
N SER A 100 -30.73 7.99 23.91
CA SER A 100 -31.95 7.73 23.14
C SER A 100 -31.95 6.36 22.43
N LEU A 101 -30.78 5.81 22.14
CA LEU A 101 -30.64 4.58 21.35
C LEU A 101 -30.41 3.32 22.20
N ILE A 102 -30.19 3.49 23.50
CA ILE A 102 -29.92 2.39 24.44
C ILE A 102 -31.25 1.79 24.88
N VAL A 103 -31.33 0.46 24.86
CA VAL A 103 -32.53 -0.26 25.29
C VAL A 103 -32.28 -0.86 26.68
N PRO A 104 -33.14 -0.58 27.68
CA PRO A 104 -33.06 -1.24 28.98
C PRO A 104 -33.22 -2.75 28.85
N THR A 105 -32.45 -3.53 29.60
CA THR A 105 -32.50 -5.01 29.55
C THR A 105 -33.85 -5.61 29.99
N THR A 106 -34.69 -4.81 30.64
CA THR A 106 -36.05 -5.18 31.06
C THR A 106 -37.12 -4.89 30.01
N ALA A 107 -36.79 -4.21 28.91
CA ALA A 107 -37.75 -3.84 27.89
C ALA A 107 -38.28 -5.06 27.11
N ALA A 108 -39.59 -5.10 26.87
CA ALA A 108 -40.22 -6.17 26.12
C ALA A 108 -39.95 -6.03 24.62
N LYS A 109 -39.64 -7.16 23.98
CA LYS A 109 -39.40 -7.23 22.53
C LYS A 109 -40.71 -7.40 21.77
N HIS A 110 -41.02 -6.49 20.86
CA HIS A 110 -42.22 -6.53 20.03
C HIS A 110 -41.87 -6.81 18.55
N ILE A 111 -42.70 -7.62 17.88
CA ILE A 111 -42.51 -8.05 16.49
C ILE A 111 -43.75 -7.82 15.60
N THR A 112 -44.84 -7.29 16.16
CA THR A 112 -46.10 -7.02 15.46
C THR A 112 -46.08 -5.65 14.79
N ASP A 113 -46.72 -5.50 13.63
CA ASP A 113 -46.88 -4.21 12.94
C ASP A 113 -45.58 -3.43 12.65
N MET A 114 -44.45 -4.14 12.49
CA MET A 114 -43.14 -3.50 12.27
C MET A 114 -43.11 -2.58 11.04
N LYS A 115 -43.83 -2.92 9.97
CA LYS A 115 -43.82 -2.11 8.74
C LYS A 115 -44.42 -0.72 8.93
N THR A 116 -45.37 -0.57 9.84
CA THR A 116 -46.02 0.71 10.11
C THR A 116 -45.28 1.47 11.21
N LEU A 117 -44.81 0.77 12.24
CA LEU A 117 -44.18 1.38 13.42
C LEU A 117 -42.68 1.66 13.24
N CYS A 118 -42.01 0.90 12.38
CA CYS A 118 -40.58 0.96 12.08
C CYS A 118 -40.38 0.85 10.56
N PRO A 119 -40.75 1.89 9.79
CA PRO A 119 -40.92 1.77 8.33
C PRO A 119 -39.61 1.73 7.52
N MET A 120 -38.43 1.91 8.13
CA MET A 120 -37.17 2.09 7.39
C MET A 120 -36.77 0.83 6.58
N GLU A 121 -36.60 1.00 5.27
CA GLU A 121 -36.22 -0.08 4.34
C GLU A 121 -34.80 0.08 3.77
N GLY A 122 -34.24 1.29 3.84
CA GLY A 122 -32.89 1.56 3.35
C GLY A 122 -32.23 2.73 4.04
N LEU A 123 -30.91 2.78 3.94
CA LEU A 123 -30.06 3.86 4.43
C LEU A 123 -29.17 4.37 3.30
N GLU A 124 -29.11 5.68 3.16
CA GLU A 124 -28.12 6.34 2.32
C GLU A 124 -27.07 7.01 3.21
N ILE A 125 -25.86 6.44 3.19
CA ILE A 125 -24.72 6.89 3.99
C ILE A 125 -23.57 7.14 3.02
N ALA A 126 -23.02 8.35 3.08
CA ALA A 126 -21.91 8.79 2.25
C ALA A 126 -22.08 8.54 0.73
N GLY A 127 -23.31 8.72 0.22
CA GLY A 127 -23.68 8.50 -1.19
C GLY A 127 -23.76 7.02 -1.61
N ALA A 128 -23.70 6.08 -0.64
CA ALA A 128 -23.91 4.66 -0.88
C ALA A 128 -25.22 4.18 -0.24
N TRP A 129 -25.95 3.34 -1.00
CA TRP A 129 -27.19 2.71 -0.55
C TRP A 129 -26.92 1.42 0.23
N TRP A 130 -27.59 1.25 1.38
CA TRP A 130 -27.53 0.07 2.23
C TRP A 130 -28.92 -0.48 2.51
N ASN A 131 -29.04 -1.81 2.47
CA ASN A 131 -30.32 -2.49 2.66
C ASN A 131 -30.63 -2.66 4.15
N VAL A 132 -31.76 -2.15 4.60
CA VAL A 132 -32.17 -2.28 5.99
C VAL A 132 -33.26 -3.32 6.12
N ALA A 133 -33.14 -4.15 7.16
CA ALA A 133 -34.20 -5.04 7.58
C ALA A 133 -34.48 -4.86 9.07
N VAL A 134 -35.66 -4.33 9.39
CA VAL A 134 -36.13 -4.27 10.78
C VAL A 134 -36.48 -5.68 11.26
N THR A 135 -36.15 -5.97 12.51
CA THR A 135 -36.40 -7.30 13.12
C THR A 135 -37.31 -7.27 14.33
N HIS A 136 -37.30 -6.18 15.09
CA HIS A 136 -38.14 -5.96 16.28
C HIS A 136 -38.04 -4.51 16.74
N TYR A 137 -38.88 -4.12 17.70
CA TYR A 137 -38.79 -2.85 18.40
C TYR A 137 -39.07 -3.00 19.89
N TYR A 138 -38.76 -1.94 20.62
CA TYR A 138 -38.99 -1.77 22.04
C TYR A 138 -39.81 -0.49 22.25
N GLU A 139 -40.83 -0.57 23.08
CA GLU A 139 -41.54 0.62 23.58
C GLU A 139 -40.93 1.03 24.91
N LEU A 140 -40.49 2.29 24.98
CA LEU A 140 -39.88 2.92 26.15
C LEU A 140 -40.72 4.14 26.54
N ASP A 141 -40.54 4.63 27.76
CA ASP A 141 -41.28 5.80 28.27
C ASP A 141 -41.06 7.05 27.40
N ASP A 142 -39.85 7.21 26.87
CA ASP A 142 -39.44 8.35 26.03
C ASP A 142 -39.61 8.10 24.52
N GLY A 143 -40.24 6.99 24.11
CA GLY A 143 -40.54 6.71 22.71
C GLY A 143 -40.25 5.28 22.27
N ARG A 144 -40.05 5.07 20.95
CA ARG A 144 -39.85 3.75 20.35
C ARG A 144 -38.44 3.61 19.80
N VAL A 145 -37.79 2.49 20.13
CA VAL A 145 -36.49 2.11 19.58
C VAL A 145 -36.65 0.89 18.69
N CYS A 146 -36.30 1.02 17.41
CA CYS A 146 -36.40 -0.04 16.42
C CYS A 146 -35.03 -0.69 16.19
N HIS A 147 -34.96 -2.02 16.26
CA HIS A 147 -33.74 -2.75 15.94
C HIS A 147 -33.71 -3.18 14.48
N PHE A 148 -32.59 -2.90 13.81
CA PHE A 148 -32.39 -3.20 12.41
C PHE A 148 -31.08 -3.94 12.16
N VAL A 149 -31.05 -4.62 11.02
CA VAL A 149 -29.86 -5.29 10.51
C VAL A 149 -29.61 -4.90 9.06
N VAL A 150 -28.35 -4.96 8.64
CA VAL A 150 -27.97 -5.03 7.22
C VAL A 150 -27.47 -6.46 6.97
N PRO A 151 -28.35 -7.37 6.48
CA PRO A 151 -28.08 -8.80 6.51
C PRO A 151 -26.78 -9.22 5.82
N GLN A 152 -26.44 -8.51 4.74
CA GLN A 152 -25.30 -8.78 3.86
C GLN A 152 -23.96 -8.49 4.52
N TYR A 153 -23.92 -7.74 5.62
CA TYR A 153 -22.69 -7.19 6.17
C TYR A 153 -22.57 -7.38 7.68
N ASN A 154 -23.38 -8.24 8.31
CA ASN A 154 -23.30 -8.48 9.77
C ASN A 154 -23.37 -7.17 10.57
N ILE A 155 -24.28 -6.29 10.17
CA ILE A 155 -24.54 -5.02 10.84
C ILE A 155 -25.77 -5.18 11.71
N HIS A 156 -25.66 -4.74 12.96
CA HIS A 156 -26.73 -4.72 13.95
C HIS A 156 -26.77 -3.36 14.62
N GLY A 157 -27.97 -2.79 14.75
CA GLY A 157 -28.10 -1.45 15.29
C GLY A 157 -29.52 -1.13 15.74
N ASN A 158 -29.63 0.00 16.42
CA ASN A 158 -30.90 0.55 16.87
C ASN A 158 -31.08 1.95 16.27
N TYR A 159 -32.32 2.30 15.97
CA TYR A 159 -32.68 3.64 15.56
C TYR A 159 -33.93 4.13 16.27
N VAL A 160 -34.02 5.45 16.39
CA VAL A 160 -35.19 6.18 16.88
C VAL A 160 -35.70 7.06 15.76
N LEU A 161 -37.03 7.11 15.65
CA LEU A 161 -37.74 7.96 14.71
C LEU A 161 -38.53 9.01 15.48
N GLY A 162 -38.34 10.28 15.13
CA GLY A 162 -39.15 11.37 15.65
C GLY A 162 -40.58 11.33 15.12
N THR A 163 -41.52 11.82 15.91
CA THR A 163 -42.95 11.87 15.56
C THR A 163 -43.34 13.14 14.80
N GLU A 164 -42.51 14.18 14.87
CA GLU A 164 -42.76 15.48 14.24
C GLU A 164 -42.03 15.60 12.90
N LEU A 165 -42.66 16.34 11.98
CA LEU A 165 -42.06 16.69 10.70
C LEU A 165 -40.92 17.68 10.92
N VAL A 166 -39.78 17.39 10.29
CA VAL A 166 -38.57 18.23 10.36
C VAL A 166 -38.08 18.56 8.95
N ALA A 167 -37.28 19.61 8.84
CA ALA A 167 -36.61 19.93 7.58
C ALA A 167 -35.72 18.75 7.14
N PRO A 168 -35.73 18.38 5.85
CA PRO A 168 -34.95 17.24 5.34
C PRO A 168 -33.45 17.45 5.55
N SER A 169 -32.72 16.33 5.67
CA SER A 169 -31.26 16.35 5.63
C SER A 169 -30.74 16.94 4.33
N LYS A 170 -29.54 17.52 4.36
CA LYS A 170 -28.89 18.09 3.16
C LYS A 170 -28.62 17.06 2.06
N THR A 171 -28.56 15.78 2.41
CA THR A 171 -28.36 14.66 1.49
C THR A 171 -29.67 14.10 0.95
N SER A 172 -30.82 14.55 1.45
CA SER A 172 -32.12 14.07 0.99
C SER A 172 -32.49 14.63 -0.39
N PRO A 173 -33.17 13.84 -1.23
CA PRO A 173 -33.68 14.29 -2.52
C PRO A 173 -34.83 15.29 -2.34
N ALA A 174 -35.08 16.08 -3.39
CA ALA A 174 -36.03 17.20 -3.34
C ALA A 174 -37.48 16.78 -3.04
N ASN A 175 -37.86 15.56 -3.40
CA ASN A 175 -39.18 14.98 -3.12
C ASN A 175 -39.42 14.69 -1.62
N CYS A 176 -38.38 14.74 -0.77
CA CYS A 176 -38.50 14.49 0.67
C CYS A 176 -38.74 15.76 1.50
N LYS A 177 -38.87 16.93 0.86
CA LYS A 177 -38.87 18.25 1.52
C LYS A 177 -39.98 18.45 2.55
N GLU A 178 -41.14 17.85 2.34
CA GLU A 178 -42.34 18.07 3.17
C GLU A 178 -42.74 16.83 3.99
N ASN A 179 -42.03 15.72 3.85
CA ASN A 179 -42.40 14.44 4.47
C ASN A 179 -41.17 13.74 5.06
N SER A 180 -40.44 14.47 5.91
CA SER A 180 -39.21 14.02 6.57
C SER A 180 -39.38 14.02 8.09
N TYR A 181 -38.92 12.95 8.72
CA TYR A 181 -38.94 12.75 10.18
C TYR A 181 -37.52 12.67 10.71
N PHE A 182 -37.30 13.12 11.94
CA PHE A 182 -35.98 13.01 12.58
C PHE A 182 -35.56 11.55 12.69
N LEU A 183 -34.31 11.24 12.33
CA LEU A 183 -33.72 9.91 12.43
C LEU A 183 -32.36 9.99 13.14
N GLU A 184 -32.21 9.22 14.20
CA GLU A 184 -30.93 8.96 14.86
C GLU A 184 -30.75 7.45 14.97
N TYR A 185 -29.53 6.96 14.69
CA TYR A 185 -29.22 5.55 14.86
C TYR A 185 -27.76 5.34 15.24
N TYR A 186 -27.50 4.17 15.80
CA TYR A 186 -26.16 3.58 15.81
C TYR A 186 -26.20 2.18 15.24
N PHE A 187 -25.06 1.72 14.74
CA PHE A 187 -24.86 0.32 14.48
C PHE A 187 -23.44 -0.12 14.78
N TYR A 188 -23.29 -1.43 14.95
CA TYR A 188 -22.02 -2.10 14.86
C TYR A 188 -21.96 -2.98 13.63
N HIS A 189 -20.85 -2.91 12.91
CA HIS A 189 -20.51 -3.75 11.78
C HIS A 189 -19.41 -4.73 12.20
N GLY A 190 -19.75 -6.02 12.31
CA GLY A 190 -18.78 -7.03 12.70
C GLY A 190 -17.62 -7.19 11.70
N SER A 191 -16.39 -7.25 12.20
CA SER A 191 -15.18 -7.52 11.41
C SER A 191 -14.98 -9.03 11.18
N ILE A 192 -13.87 -9.41 10.55
CA ILE A 192 -13.38 -10.80 10.51
C ILE A 192 -12.76 -11.18 11.88
N GLY A 193 -12.19 -10.21 12.60
CA GLY A 193 -11.67 -10.39 13.96
C GLY A 193 -12.76 -10.38 15.04
N TYR A 194 -12.35 -10.53 16.31
CA TYR A 194 -13.25 -10.44 17.48
C TYR A 194 -13.58 -8.98 17.85
N TYR A 195 -13.97 -8.16 16.87
CA TYR A 195 -14.41 -6.79 17.11
C TYR A 195 -15.38 -6.31 16.02
N ALA A 196 -16.08 -5.23 16.30
CA ALA A 196 -16.98 -4.56 15.38
C ALA A 196 -16.68 -3.06 15.30
N PHE A 197 -16.91 -2.48 14.12
CA PHE A 197 -16.85 -1.04 13.90
C PHE A 197 -18.16 -0.39 14.32
N TYR A 198 -18.06 0.67 15.12
CA TYR A 198 -19.19 1.48 15.55
C TYR A 198 -19.36 2.68 14.62
N GLU A 199 -20.61 2.94 14.27
CA GLU A 199 -21.04 4.18 13.63
C GLU A 199 -22.30 4.69 14.32
N GLU A 200 -22.35 5.99 14.54
CA GLU A 200 -23.56 6.70 14.94
C GLU A 200 -23.81 7.86 13.99
N ALA A 201 -25.04 7.99 13.53
CA ALA A 201 -25.42 8.97 12.53
C ALA A 201 -26.77 9.61 12.85
N VAL A 202 -26.93 10.84 12.36
CA VAL A 202 -28.13 11.65 12.51
C VAL A 202 -28.56 12.17 11.14
N GLY A 203 -29.86 12.25 10.91
CA GLY A 203 -30.42 12.83 9.71
C GLY A 203 -31.94 12.74 9.71
N THR A 204 -32.50 12.36 8.56
CA THR A 204 -33.95 12.30 8.39
C THR A 204 -34.39 11.05 7.64
N LEU A 205 -35.48 10.44 8.07
CA LEU A 205 -36.21 9.44 7.31
C LEU A 205 -37.22 10.13 6.40
N CYS A 206 -37.16 9.82 5.10
CA CYS A 206 -38.18 10.27 4.15
C CYS A 206 -39.32 9.24 4.09
N ALA A 207 -40.55 9.66 4.41
CA ALA A 207 -41.69 8.75 4.43
C ALA A 207 -42.28 8.46 3.03
N ASN A 208 -41.82 9.17 2.00
CA ASN A 208 -42.24 8.90 0.61
C ASN A 208 -41.59 7.63 0.03
N ASP A 209 -40.39 7.29 0.50
CA ASP A 209 -39.61 6.16 0.01
C ASP A 209 -39.08 5.25 1.12
N ASN A 210 -39.31 5.60 2.38
CA ASN A 210 -38.85 4.89 3.59
C ASN A 210 -37.32 4.79 3.70
N ILE A 211 -36.61 5.80 3.19
CA ILE A 211 -35.14 5.87 3.17
C ILE A 211 -34.63 6.83 4.24
N GLY A 212 -33.65 6.38 5.03
CA GLY A 212 -32.92 7.22 5.96
C GLY A 212 -31.74 7.91 5.28
N TYR A 213 -31.76 9.24 5.25
CA TYR A 213 -30.68 10.10 4.73
C TYR A 213 -29.92 10.70 5.88
N VAL A 214 -28.69 10.23 6.10
CA VAL A 214 -27.97 10.55 7.34
C VAL A 214 -26.56 11.06 7.12
N ARG A 215 -26.01 11.65 8.18
CA ARG A 215 -24.61 12.03 8.28
C ARG A 215 -24.01 11.45 9.55
N VAL A 216 -22.84 10.83 9.39
CA VAL A 216 -22.10 10.24 10.51
C VAL A 216 -21.63 11.31 11.48
N ARG A 217 -21.86 11.04 12.77
CA ARG A 217 -21.48 11.87 13.91
C ARG A 217 -20.44 11.19 14.80
N GLY A 218 -20.54 9.87 14.98
CA GLY A 218 -19.69 9.08 15.86
C GLY A 218 -19.04 7.90 15.13
N LEU A 219 -17.79 7.60 15.51
CA LEU A 219 -17.05 6.43 15.06
C LEU A 219 -16.29 5.82 16.23
N GLY A 220 -16.07 4.51 16.16
CA GLY A 220 -15.37 3.77 17.21
C GLY A 220 -15.29 2.28 16.90
N THR A 221 -14.90 1.49 17.89
CA THR A 221 -14.83 0.03 17.78
C THR A 221 -15.16 -0.63 19.11
N TYR A 222 -15.66 -1.86 19.09
CA TYR A 222 -15.98 -2.61 20.31
C TYR A 222 -15.67 -4.09 20.15
N ASP A 223 -15.19 -4.74 21.22
CA ASP A 223 -14.88 -6.17 21.25
C ASP A 223 -16.17 -7.01 21.34
N SER A 224 -16.86 -7.12 20.21
CA SER A 224 -18.10 -7.88 20.06
C SER A 224 -18.26 -8.30 18.60
N ASN A 225 -18.75 -9.51 18.34
CA ASN A 225 -19.04 -9.98 16.99
C ASN A 225 -20.06 -11.14 17.00
N GLY A 226 -20.57 -11.50 15.83
CA GLY A 226 -21.48 -12.63 15.61
C GLY A 226 -22.74 -12.55 16.49
N ALA A 227 -23.08 -13.65 17.15
CA ALA A 227 -24.29 -13.73 17.97
C ALA A 227 -24.30 -12.75 19.16
N HIS A 228 -23.13 -12.43 19.73
CA HIS A 228 -23.04 -11.45 20.82
C HIS A 228 -23.41 -10.04 20.32
N LEU A 229 -23.01 -9.70 19.10
CA LEU A 229 -23.34 -8.43 18.46
C LEU A 229 -24.85 -8.29 18.20
N ALA A 230 -25.51 -9.38 17.79
CA ALA A 230 -26.94 -9.38 17.53
C ALA A 230 -27.80 -9.19 18.79
N ASN A 231 -27.24 -9.45 19.97
CA ASN A 231 -27.91 -9.33 21.27
C ASN A 231 -27.38 -8.15 22.10
N ASP A 232 -26.60 -7.24 21.51
CA ASP A 232 -26.08 -6.07 22.23
C ASP A 232 -27.16 -4.98 22.37
N PHE A 233 -27.57 -4.72 23.60
CA PHE A 233 -28.57 -3.70 23.95
C PHE A 233 -27.99 -2.27 24.03
N GLY A 234 -26.66 -2.14 23.95
CA GLY A 234 -25.99 -0.89 24.27
C GLY A 234 -25.88 -0.64 25.78
N ASP A 235 -25.02 0.29 26.18
CA ASP A 235 -24.93 0.79 27.55
C ASP A 235 -24.40 2.23 27.55
N SER A 236 -24.48 2.87 28.72
CA SER A 236 -24.06 4.26 28.91
C SER A 236 -22.56 4.43 29.21
N THR A 237 -21.79 3.34 29.17
CA THR A 237 -20.35 3.36 29.46
C THR A 237 -19.53 3.71 28.22
N TYR A 238 -18.26 4.03 28.42
CA TYR A 238 -17.32 4.17 27.31
C TYR A 238 -16.93 2.79 26.80
N ARG A 239 -17.08 2.60 25.49
CA ARG A 239 -16.76 1.36 24.79
C ARG A 239 -15.55 1.57 23.89
N LEU A 240 -14.70 0.53 23.79
CA LEU A 240 -13.55 0.49 22.90
C LEU A 240 -13.22 -0.96 22.55
N SER A 241 -12.43 -1.18 21.50
CA SER A 241 -11.87 -2.50 21.18
C SER A 241 -10.39 -2.56 21.52
N TYR A 242 -10.04 -3.44 22.46
CA TYR A 242 -8.63 -3.72 22.78
C TYR A 242 -8.00 -4.54 21.65
N TRP A 243 -8.79 -5.42 21.00
CA TRP A 243 -8.33 -6.22 19.88
C TRP A 243 -7.90 -5.34 18.69
N TYR A 244 -8.77 -4.43 18.27
CA TYR A 244 -8.48 -3.46 17.22
C TYR A 244 -7.32 -2.54 17.61
N GLY A 245 -7.33 -2.05 18.86
CA GLY A 245 -6.25 -1.22 19.40
C GLY A 245 -4.88 -1.89 19.27
N LEU A 246 -4.77 -3.15 19.68
CA LEU A 246 -3.53 -3.92 19.62
C LEU A 246 -3.11 -4.21 18.18
N LEU A 247 -3.96 -4.86 17.37
CA LEU A 247 -3.59 -5.25 16.00
C LEU A 247 -3.34 -4.04 15.10
N GLY A 248 -4.16 -3.00 15.21
CA GLY A 248 -3.97 -1.75 14.50
C GLY A 248 -2.65 -1.07 14.90
N SER A 249 -2.28 -1.07 16.18
CA SER A 249 -1.00 -0.51 16.63
C SER A 249 0.20 -1.28 16.05
N VAL A 250 0.14 -2.62 16.04
CA VAL A 250 1.18 -3.48 15.44
C VAL A 250 1.32 -3.19 13.95
N TRP A 251 0.20 -3.01 13.25
CA TRP A 251 0.20 -2.69 11.82
C TRP A 251 0.79 -1.30 11.52
N ILE A 252 0.39 -0.27 12.25
CA ILE A 252 0.95 1.09 12.10
C ILE A 252 2.44 1.11 12.43
N MET A 253 2.85 0.40 13.49
CA MET A 253 4.26 0.24 13.87
C MET A 253 5.05 -0.41 12.73
N TYR A 254 4.53 -1.51 12.17
CA TYR A 254 5.16 -2.21 11.06
C TYR A 254 5.33 -1.32 9.83
N ARG A 255 4.27 -0.61 9.41
CA ARG A 255 4.31 0.33 8.28
C ARG A 255 5.30 1.48 8.52
N SER A 256 5.40 1.98 9.75
CA SER A 256 6.35 3.02 10.13
C SER A 256 7.80 2.54 10.00
N ILE A 257 8.09 1.31 10.45
CA ILE A 257 9.42 0.70 10.31
C ILE A 257 9.76 0.47 8.83
N MET A 258 8.80 -0.04 8.05
CA MET A 258 8.95 -0.24 6.61
C MET A 258 9.27 1.09 5.90
N LEU A 259 8.57 2.18 6.25
CA LEU A 259 8.82 3.51 5.69
C LEU A 259 10.18 4.07 6.09
N ARG A 260 10.60 3.89 7.34
CA ARG A 260 11.95 4.26 7.80
C ARG A 260 13.03 3.52 6.99
N ARG A 261 12.85 2.21 6.75
CA ARG A 261 13.74 1.40 5.92
C ARG A 261 13.81 1.93 4.50
N SER A 262 12.66 2.21 3.88
CA SER A 262 12.56 2.80 2.55
C SER A 262 13.28 4.15 2.48
N TYR A 263 13.06 5.05 3.45
CA TYR A 263 13.73 6.35 3.51
C TYR A 263 15.27 6.22 3.50
N ILE A 264 15.81 5.29 4.31
CA ILE A 264 17.26 5.07 4.36
C ILE A 264 17.77 4.51 3.02
N SER A 265 17.05 3.59 2.39
CA SER A 265 17.37 3.08 1.06
C SER A 265 17.41 4.20 0.02
N CYS A 266 16.35 5.01 -0.07
CA CYS A 266 16.26 6.17 -0.95
C CYS A 266 17.39 7.18 -0.72
N LYS A 267 17.71 7.47 0.54
CA LYS A 267 18.80 8.39 0.90
C LYS A 267 20.17 7.84 0.51
N ARG A 268 20.44 6.54 0.69
CA ARG A 268 21.71 5.91 0.32
C ARG A 268 21.86 5.83 -1.20
N TYR A 269 20.81 5.37 -1.88
CA TYR A 269 20.79 5.28 -3.32
C TYR A 269 20.92 6.64 -3.99
N GLY A 270 20.13 7.63 -3.56
CA GLY A 270 20.24 9.01 -4.07
C GLY A 270 21.62 9.63 -3.87
N ARG A 271 22.25 9.44 -2.69
CA ARG A 271 23.64 9.87 -2.46
C ARG A 271 24.63 9.19 -3.40
N ARG A 272 24.40 7.92 -3.77
CA ARG A 272 25.27 7.21 -4.72
C ARG A 272 25.08 7.75 -6.12
N CYS A 273 23.85 7.99 -6.57
CA CYS A 273 23.57 8.63 -7.85
C CYS A 273 24.22 10.03 -7.92
N ASP A 274 24.06 10.85 -6.88
CA ASP A 274 24.67 12.18 -6.82
C ASP A 274 26.21 12.12 -6.95
N ARG A 275 26.86 11.15 -6.27
CA ARG A 275 28.33 10.92 -6.38
C ARG A 275 28.77 10.44 -7.76
N LEU A 276 27.94 9.63 -8.41
CA LEU A 276 28.18 9.14 -9.78
C LEU A 276 27.74 10.16 -10.84
N GLN A 277 27.29 11.36 -10.42
CA GLN A 277 26.76 12.41 -11.29
C GLN A 277 25.57 11.97 -12.16
N GLU A 278 24.83 10.97 -11.68
CA GLU A 278 23.67 10.39 -12.35
C GLU A 278 22.38 11.09 -11.93
N ARG A 279 21.66 11.63 -12.91
CA ARG A 279 20.35 12.22 -12.68
C ARG A 279 19.29 11.12 -12.54
N MET A 280 18.33 11.39 -11.67
CA MET A 280 17.15 10.56 -11.46
C MET A 280 15.92 11.31 -11.97
N GLU A 281 15.25 10.76 -12.96
CA GLU A 281 13.97 11.30 -13.41
C GLU A 281 12.87 11.03 -12.38
N PHE A 282 11.77 11.78 -12.49
CA PHE A 282 10.62 11.59 -11.62
C PHE A 282 10.03 10.17 -11.75
N LYS A 283 9.87 9.68 -12.98
CA LYS A 283 9.36 8.32 -13.26
C LYS A 283 10.23 7.25 -12.58
N ASP A 284 11.54 7.34 -12.75
CA ASP A 284 12.48 6.40 -12.16
C ASP A 284 12.48 6.45 -10.63
N SER A 285 12.32 7.66 -10.08
CA SER A 285 12.24 7.87 -8.63
C SER A 285 10.98 7.24 -8.04
N VAL A 286 9.84 7.30 -8.75
CA VAL A 286 8.60 6.62 -8.34
C VAL A 286 8.79 5.11 -8.31
N VAL A 287 9.42 4.52 -9.34
CA VAL A 287 9.69 3.08 -9.41
C VAL A 287 10.57 2.65 -8.24
N PHE A 288 11.72 3.31 -8.03
CA PHE A 288 12.63 2.96 -6.94
C PHE A 288 11.97 3.08 -5.55
N VAL A 289 11.24 4.18 -5.31
CA VAL A 289 10.55 4.41 -4.04
C VAL A 289 9.52 3.31 -3.81
N GLN A 290 8.72 2.95 -4.82
CA GLN A 290 7.72 1.88 -4.69
C GLN A 290 8.34 0.50 -4.43
N GLU A 291 9.47 0.15 -5.07
CA GLU A 291 10.22 -1.08 -4.77
C GLU A 291 10.78 -1.06 -3.33
N SER A 292 11.32 0.08 -2.88
CA SER A 292 11.89 0.19 -1.53
C SER A 292 10.85 0.07 -0.40
N MET A 293 9.58 0.40 -0.70
CA MET A 293 8.43 0.29 0.20
C MET A 293 7.73 -1.08 0.15
N ARG A 294 8.36 -2.10 -0.43
CA ARG A 294 7.85 -3.46 -0.42
C ARG A 294 7.51 -3.93 0.99
N LEU A 295 6.34 -4.55 1.15
CA LEU A 295 5.88 -5.07 2.44
C LEU A 295 6.74 -6.23 2.95
N SER A 296 7.09 -7.20 2.10
CA SER A 296 7.90 -8.36 2.49
C SER A 296 9.41 -8.07 2.37
N ALA A 297 10.22 -8.63 3.28
CA ALA A 297 11.66 -8.61 3.13
C ALA A 297 12.14 -9.63 2.07
N HIS A 298 13.33 -9.41 1.52
CA HIS A 298 13.96 -10.40 0.64
C HIS A 298 14.28 -11.69 1.42
N GLY A 299 13.82 -12.83 0.90
CA GLY A 299 13.96 -14.13 1.56
C GLY A 299 12.83 -14.44 2.56
N ALA A 300 11.77 -13.64 2.61
CA ALA A 300 10.57 -13.98 3.38
C ALA A 300 10.00 -15.35 2.92
N ARG A 301 9.67 -16.21 3.88
CA ARG A 301 8.86 -17.43 3.67
C ARG A 301 7.36 -17.10 3.59
N ASN A 302 6.56 -18.03 3.08
CA ASN A 302 5.12 -17.80 2.89
C ASN A 302 4.35 -17.60 4.19
N TYR A 303 4.72 -18.26 5.30
CA TYR A 303 4.05 -17.99 6.58
C TYR A 303 4.21 -16.53 7.04
N HIS A 304 5.38 -15.91 6.81
CA HIS A 304 5.55 -14.48 7.09
C HIS A 304 4.63 -13.62 6.21
N ARG A 305 4.50 -13.99 4.92
CA ARG A 305 3.61 -13.30 3.99
C ARG A 305 2.14 -13.47 4.40
N THR A 306 1.74 -14.63 4.90
CA THR A 306 0.39 -14.88 5.44
C THR A 306 0.08 -13.95 6.62
N VAL A 307 1.01 -13.79 7.56
CA VAL A 307 0.85 -12.82 8.68
C VAL A 307 0.70 -11.40 8.16
N LEU A 308 1.49 -10.99 7.16
CA LEU A 308 1.36 -9.67 6.53
C LEU A 308 0.02 -9.49 5.82
N VAL A 309 -0.48 -10.51 5.12
CA VAL A 309 -1.81 -10.46 4.48
C VAL A 309 -2.89 -10.28 5.53
N TYR A 310 -2.82 -11.00 6.65
CA TYR A 310 -3.77 -10.83 7.74
C TYR A 310 -3.79 -9.38 8.25
N LEU A 311 -2.64 -8.81 8.61
CA LEU A 311 -2.55 -7.41 9.06
C LEU A 311 -3.02 -6.41 7.99
N LEU A 312 -2.78 -6.71 6.71
CA LEU A 312 -3.22 -5.88 5.59
C LEU A 312 -4.75 -5.93 5.40
N VAL A 313 -5.38 -7.08 5.64
CA VAL A 313 -6.84 -7.24 5.63
C VAL A 313 -7.47 -6.44 6.76
N GLU A 314 -6.93 -6.52 7.98
CA GLU A 314 -7.41 -5.73 9.13
C GLU A 314 -7.32 -4.20 8.84
N GLY A 315 -6.21 -3.77 8.23
CA GLY A 315 -6.05 -2.39 7.76
C GLY A 315 -7.04 -2.00 6.65
N LEU A 316 -7.31 -2.91 5.71
CA LEU A 316 -8.25 -2.69 4.60
C LEU A 316 -9.69 -2.53 5.10
N MET A 317 -10.11 -3.30 6.11
CA MET A 317 -11.44 -3.19 6.70
C MET A 317 -11.67 -1.80 7.32
N SER A 318 -10.64 -1.23 7.96
CA SER A 318 -10.71 0.13 8.52
C SER A 318 -10.87 1.19 7.42
N ASP A 319 -10.13 1.06 6.32
CA ASP A 319 -10.24 1.96 5.17
C ASP A 319 -11.62 1.82 4.50
N LEU A 320 -12.11 0.58 4.32
CA LEU A 320 -13.44 0.31 3.76
C LEU A 320 -14.55 0.92 4.63
N PHE A 321 -14.45 0.80 5.95
CA PHE A 321 -15.44 1.40 6.86
C PHE A 321 -15.43 2.93 6.82
N MET A 322 -14.24 3.54 6.74
CA MET A 322 -14.13 4.99 6.61
C MET A 322 -14.76 5.53 5.32
N LEU A 323 -14.75 4.74 4.25
CA LEU A 323 -15.35 5.10 2.97
C LEU A 323 -16.87 5.15 3.02
N ILE A 324 -17.49 4.32 3.85
CA ILE A 324 -18.95 4.31 4.01
C ILE A 324 -19.41 5.34 5.03
N ALA A 325 -18.53 5.72 5.96
CA ALA A 325 -18.87 6.62 7.05
C ALA A 325 -18.54 8.10 6.80
N GLN A 326 -17.76 8.45 5.77
CA GLN A 326 -17.34 9.84 5.56
C GLN A 326 -17.61 10.32 4.14
N ASP A 327 -18.19 11.52 4.07
CA ASP A 327 -18.38 12.27 2.84
C ASP A 327 -17.26 13.27 2.58
N GLY A 328 -17.02 13.54 1.30
CA GLY A 328 -16.20 14.67 0.84
C GLY A 328 -14.87 14.30 0.19
N LEU A 329 -14.04 15.31 -0.10
CA LEU A 329 -12.79 15.13 -0.84
C LEU A 329 -11.78 14.23 -0.12
N LEU A 330 -11.73 14.28 1.22
CA LEU A 330 -10.86 13.41 2.01
C LEU A 330 -11.27 11.93 1.91
N ALA A 331 -12.58 11.64 1.86
CA ALA A 331 -13.07 10.30 1.64
C ALA A 331 -12.71 9.80 0.22
N LYS A 332 -12.75 10.69 -0.79
CA LYS A 332 -12.28 10.37 -2.14
C LYS A 332 -10.80 9.99 -2.18
N VAL A 333 -9.95 10.67 -1.42
CA VAL A 333 -8.53 10.31 -1.28
C VAL A 333 -8.37 8.94 -0.60
N GLN A 334 -9.25 8.59 0.35
CA GLN A 334 -9.21 7.31 1.04
C GLN A 334 -9.51 6.12 0.11
N TYR A 335 -10.27 6.30 -0.97
CA TYR A 335 -10.48 5.25 -1.98
C TYR A 335 -9.17 4.88 -2.69
N ILE A 336 -8.26 5.84 -2.86
CA ILE A 336 -6.93 5.60 -3.41
C ILE A 336 -6.11 4.72 -2.45
N SER A 337 -6.21 4.96 -1.14
CA SER A 337 -5.61 4.10 -0.11
C SER A 337 -6.15 2.67 -0.16
N LEU A 338 -7.47 2.51 -0.29
CA LEU A 338 -8.11 1.19 -0.43
C LEU A 338 -7.56 0.43 -1.63
N GLY A 339 -7.52 1.08 -2.80
CA GLY A 339 -6.95 0.47 -4.01
C GLY A 339 -5.49 0.06 -3.81
N TYR A 340 -4.67 0.92 -3.20
CA TYR A 340 -3.26 0.64 -2.93
C TYR A 340 -3.07 -0.57 -2.00
N ASN A 341 -3.87 -0.64 -0.92
CA ASN A 341 -3.84 -1.78 0.01
C ASN A 341 -4.28 -3.07 -0.69
N LEU A 342 -5.33 -3.02 -1.51
CA LEU A 342 -5.79 -4.18 -2.27
C LEU A 342 -4.76 -4.65 -3.31
N SER A 343 -4.12 -3.72 -4.03
CA SER A 343 -3.01 -4.08 -4.92
C SER A 343 -1.81 -4.64 -4.14
N GLY A 344 -1.62 -4.23 -2.88
CA GLY A 344 -0.67 -4.83 -1.95
C GLY A 344 -1.00 -6.30 -1.66
N ILE A 345 -2.28 -6.62 -1.40
CA ILE A 345 -2.76 -8.00 -1.21
C ILE A 345 -2.49 -8.82 -2.47
N MET A 346 -2.91 -8.33 -3.63
CA MET A 346 -2.70 -9.03 -4.91
C MET A 346 -1.22 -9.32 -5.18
N SER A 347 -0.35 -8.32 -4.96
CA SER A 347 1.10 -8.47 -5.12
C SER A 347 1.66 -9.52 -4.15
N MET A 348 1.23 -9.51 -2.89
CA MET A 348 1.71 -10.46 -1.88
C MET A 348 1.25 -11.89 -2.17
N LEU A 349 0.01 -12.07 -2.62
CA LEU A 349 -0.53 -13.37 -3.04
C LEU A 349 0.23 -13.89 -4.26
N PHE A 350 0.50 -13.04 -5.25
CA PHE A 350 1.29 -13.43 -6.41
C PHE A 350 2.72 -13.82 -6.03
N GLU A 351 3.38 -13.07 -5.14
CA GLU A 351 4.69 -13.44 -4.60
C GLU A 351 4.67 -14.82 -3.92
N MET A 352 3.62 -15.13 -3.15
CA MET A 352 3.47 -16.45 -2.54
C MET A 352 3.39 -17.55 -3.60
N VAL A 353 2.58 -17.38 -4.65
CA VAL A 353 2.48 -18.35 -5.76
C VAL A 353 3.81 -18.46 -6.51
N GLU A 354 4.50 -17.34 -6.75
CA GLU A 354 5.80 -17.29 -7.42
C GLU A 354 6.87 -18.06 -6.61
N THR A 355 6.82 -18.00 -5.28
CA THR A 355 7.76 -18.76 -4.40
C THR A 355 7.54 -20.25 -4.40
N MET A 356 6.35 -20.71 -4.77
CA MET A 356 6.02 -22.13 -4.86
C MET A 356 6.56 -22.76 -6.16
N ASN A 357 7.05 -21.95 -7.11
CA ASN A 357 7.54 -22.39 -8.43
C ASN A 357 6.51 -23.21 -9.22
N TRP A 358 5.22 -22.94 -9.04
CA TRP A 358 4.13 -23.68 -9.70
C TRP A 358 3.83 -23.21 -11.13
N MET A 359 4.40 -22.09 -11.55
CA MET A 359 4.15 -21.48 -12.87
C MET A 359 5.35 -21.64 -13.79
N ARG A 360 5.08 -21.95 -15.07
CA ARG A 360 6.10 -21.87 -16.13
C ARG A 360 6.55 -20.41 -16.31
N GLU A 361 7.81 -20.21 -16.69
CA GLU A 361 8.41 -18.88 -16.83
C GLU A 361 7.64 -17.95 -17.79
N THR A 362 7.20 -18.48 -18.93
CA THR A 362 6.37 -17.73 -19.90
C THR A 362 5.07 -17.21 -19.27
N LEU A 363 4.39 -18.05 -18.49
CA LEU A 363 3.14 -17.68 -17.81
C LEU A 363 3.41 -16.68 -16.68
N ARG A 364 4.49 -16.88 -15.92
CA ARG A 364 4.95 -15.95 -14.89
C ARG A 364 5.18 -14.55 -15.47
N CYS A 365 5.90 -14.46 -16.59
CA CYS A 365 6.15 -13.21 -17.30
C CYS A 365 4.86 -12.57 -17.81
N LEU A 366 3.96 -13.36 -18.43
CA LEU A 366 2.67 -12.88 -18.92
C LEU A 366 1.85 -12.23 -17.81
N ILE A 367 1.66 -12.94 -16.69
CA ILE A 367 0.89 -12.43 -15.55
C ILE A 367 1.56 -11.18 -14.97
N LYS A 368 2.88 -11.21 -14.78
CA LYS A 368 3.62 -10.08 -14.20
C LYS A 368 3.54 -8.83 -15.07
N ARG A 369 3.68 -8.96 -16.40
CA ARG A 369 3.61 -7.85 -17.35
C ARG A 369 2.19 -7.31 -17.52
N LEU A 370 1.15 -8.16 -17.49
CA LEU A 370 -0.24 -7.72 -17.59
C LEU A 370 -0.77 -7.06 -16.30
N LEU A 371 -0.53 -7.68 -15.15
CA LEU A 371 -1.18 -7.30 -13.89
C LEU A 371 -0.30 -6.51 -12.92
N PHE A 372 1.02 -6.67 -13.00
CA PHE A 372 2.00 -6.14 -12.07
C PHE A 372 3.04 -5.28 -12.79
N ASN A 373 2.57 -4.26 -13.50
CA ASN A 373 3.43 -3.26 -14.12
C ASN A 373 3.16 -1.85 -13.57
N TYR A 374 4.21 -1.02 -13.55
CA TYR A 374 4.16 0.32 -12.95
C TYR A 374 3.27 1.31 -13.70
N GLU A 375 3.06 1.10 -15.00
CA GLU A 375 2.39 2.07 -15.87
C GLU A 375 0.87 1.99 -15.75
N THR A 376 0.35 0.77 -15.60
CA THR A 376 -1.08 0.54 -15.44
C THR A 376 -1.48 0.28 -14.00
N ALA A 377 -0.52 0.04 -13.09
CA ALA A 377 -0.78 -0.21 -11.68
C ALA A 377 -1.82 0.77 -11.16
N LEU A 378 -1.45 2.06 -11.03
CA LEU A 378 -2.23 3.15 -10.44
C LEU A 378 -3.55 3.47 -11.18
N ILE A 379 -3.61 3.21 -12.49
CA ILE A 379 -4.81 3.50 -13.29
C ILE A 379 -5.97 2.63 -12.81
N GLY A 380 -5.70 1.35 -12.52
CA GLY A 380 -6.69 0.43 -12.00
C GLY A 380 -7.30 0.90 -10.68
N GLU A 381 -6.47 1.34 -9.71
CA GLU A 381 -6.97 1.87 -8.45
C GLU A 381 -7.78 3.16 -8.62
N LEU A 382 -7.33 4.08 -9.48
CA LEU A 382 -8.00 5.37 -9.66
C LEU A 382 -9.40 5.21 -10.29
N VAL A 383 -9.52 4.37 -11.33
CA VAL A 383 -10.83 4.11 -11.94
C VAL A 383 -11.75 3.37 -10.98
N CYS A 384 -11.22 2.37 -10.27
CA CYS A 384 -11.99 1.65 -9.27
C CYS A 384 -12.47 2.56 -8.13
N SER A 385 -11.59 3.46 -7.66
CA SER A 385 -11.91 4.50 -6.68
C SER A 385 -13.06 5.39 -7.13
N ALA A 386 -13.10 5.78 -8.41
CA ALA A 386 -14.16 6.63 -8.95
C ALA A 386 -15.51 5.89 -9.09
N ALA A 387 -15.48 4.60 -9.42
CA ALA A 387 -16.67 3.79 -9.66
C ALA A 387 -17.23 3.11 -8.40
N MET A 388 -16.50 3.11 -7.28
CA MET A 388 -16.81 2.30 -6.10
C MET A 388 -18.20 2.56 -5.52
N GLN A 389 -18.60 3.84 -5.37
CA GLN A 389 -19.91 4.20 -4.81
C GLN A 389 -21.06 3.67 -5.67
N PHE A 390 -20.96 3.81 -7.00
CA PHE A 390 -21.94 3.29 -7.94
C PHE A 390 -22.01 1.76 -7.90
N TYR A 391 -20.85 1.11 -7.80
CA TYR A 391 -20.76 -0.34 -7.68
C TYR A 391 -21.43 -0.85 -6.39
N LEU A 392 -21.13 -0.26 -5.24
CA LEU A 392 -21.73 -0.64 -3.94
C LEU A 392 -23.25 -0.43 -3.95
N THR A 393 -23.71 0.74 -4.42
CA THR A 393 -25.14 1.04 -4.53
C THR A 393 -25.85 0.07 -5.47
N GLY A 394 -25.29 -0.20 -6.65
CA GLY A 394 -25.85 -1.14 -7.63
C GLY A 394 -25.90 -2.57 -7.09
N LEU A 395 -24.83 -3.00 -6.40
CA LEU A 395 -24.75 -4.32 -5.78
C LEU A 395 -25.80 -4.46 -4.67
N ASN A 396 -25.95 -3.46 -3.81
CA ASN A 396 -26.94 -3.50 -2.74
C ASN A 396 -28.38 -3.43 -3.29
N LYS A 397 -28.62 -2.74 -4.41
CA LYS A 397 -29.93 -2.72 -5.08
C LYS A 397 -30.25 -3.98 -5.91
N SER A 398 -29.34 -4.95 -5.97
CA SER A 398 -29.54 -6.22 -6.68
C SER A 398 -30.40 -7.22 -5.87
N SER A 399 -30.39 -8.50 -6.27
CA SER A 399 -31.03 -9.59 -5.52
C SER A 399 -30.58 -9.69 -4.05
N LEU A 400 -29.43 -9.09 -3.69
CA LEU A 400 -28.97 -8.98 -2.31
C LEU A 400 -29.98 -8.30 -1.37
N GLN A 401 -30.86 -7.43 -1.85
CA GLN A 401 -31.93 -6.83 -1.03
C GLN A 401 -32.76 -7.89 -0.27
N ARG A 402 -32.94 -9.07 -0.89
CA ARG A 402 -33.77 -10.16 -0.35
C ARG A 402 -32.97 -11.18 0.48
N SER A 403 -31.80 -10.80 0.99
CA SER A 403 -30.89 -11.72 1.68
C SER A 403 -31.23 -12.00 3.14
N LYS A 404 -32.16 -11.26 3.76
CA LYS A 404 -32.56 -11.45 5.17
C LYS A 404 -32.87 -12.92 5.52
N PRO A 405 -33.70 -13.66 4.77
CA PRO A 405 -34.04 -15.04 5.13
C PRO A 405 -32.82 -15.97 5.09
N VAL A 406 -31.91 -15.74 4.14
CA VAL A 406 -30.69 -16.54 4.00
C VAL A 406 -29.71 -16.26 5.15
N ALA A 407 -29.53 -14.98 5.49
CA ALA A 407 -28.70 -14.58 6.63
C ALA A 407 -29.23 -15.14 7.95
N GLN A 408 -30.55 -15.21 8.13
CA GLN A 408 -31.17 -15.84 9.32
C GLN A 408 -30.98 -17.36 9.35
N ALA A 409 -30.98 -18.03 8.19
CA ALA A 409 -30.79 -19.47 8.10
C ALA A 409 -29.34 -19.92 8.38
N VAL A 410 -28.34 -19.14 7.95
CA VAL A 410 -26.91 -19.52 8.04
C VAL A 410 -26.15 -18.78 9.16
N SER A 411 -26.65 -17.62 9.60
CA SER A 411 -26.03 -16.57 10.43
C SER A 411 -25.57 -15.33 9.65
N TYR A 412 -25.77 -14.18 10.26
CA TYR A 412 -25.34 -12.87 9.75
C TYR A 412 -23.82 -12.80 9.55
N TYR A 413 -23.04 -13.44 10.42
CA TYR A 413 -21.58 -13.48 10.31
C TYR A 413 -21.11 -14.22 9.06
N VAL A 414 -21.58 -15.45 8.84
CA VAL A 414 -21.16 -16.25 7.67
C VAL A 414 -21.65 -15.61 6.38
N TRP A 415 -22.89 -15.12 6.37
CA TRP A 415 -23.43 -14.44 5.19
C TRP A 415 -22.69 -13.13 4.87
N SER A 416 -22.16 -12.43 5.89
CA SER A 416 -21.31 -11.27 5.69
C SER A 416 -19.99 -11.58 4.99
N LEU A 417 -19.39 -12.76 5.23
CA LEU A 417 -18.22 -13.20 4.47
C LEU A 417 -18.53 -13.35 2.97
N VAL A 418 -19.72 -13.83 2.63
CA VAL A 418 -20.19 -13.92 1.25
C VAL A 418 -20.41 -12.53 0.67
N GLY A 419 -21.09 -11.63 1.40
CA GLY A 419 -21.33 -10.25 0.99
C GLY A 419 -20.04 -9.47 0.71
N HIS A 420 -19.09 -9.49 1.66
CA HIS A 420 -17.77 -8.89 1.49
C HIS A 420 -16.95 -9.58 0.38
N GLY A 421 -17.07 -10.90 0.24
CA GLY A 421 -16.44 -11.67 -0.82
C GLY A 421 -16.87 -11.19 -2.21
N ILE A 422 -18.17 -10.96 -2.42
CA ILE A 422 -18.69 -10.41 -3.68
C ILE A 422 -18.10 -9.04 -3.97
N ILE A 423 -18.05 -8.15 -2.97
CA ILE A 423 -17.45 -6.81 -3.11
C ILE A 423 -15.97 -6.92 -3.51
N VAL A 424 -15.17 -7.64 -2.71
CA VAL A 424 -13.72 -7.74 -2.92
C VAL A 424 -13.41 -8.40 -4.28
N LEU A 425 -14.09 -9.47 -4.64
CA LEU A 425 -13.88 -10.15 -5.92
C LEU A 425 -14.29 -9.28 -7.11
N GLY A 426 -15.39 -8.53 -7.01
CA GLY A 426 -15.80 -7.58 -8.04
C GLY A 426 -14.78 -6.47 -8.24
N ILE A 427 -14.29 -5.88 -7.15
CA ILE A 427 -13.22 -4.86 -7.17
C ILE A 427 -11.95 -5.42 -7.81
N VAL A 428 -11.49 -6.60 -7.38
CA VAL A 428 -10.30 -7.25 -7.94
C VAL A 428 -10.48 -7.54 -9.43
N SER A 429 -11.67 -8.00 -9.85
CA SER A 429 -11.99 -8.24 -11.26
C SER A 429 -11.89 -6.97 -12.10
N VAL A 430 -12.42 -5.84 -11.63
CA VAL A 430 -12.32 -4.55 -12.33
C VAL A 430 -10.87 -4.08 -12.42
N ILE A 431 -10.13 -4.09 -11.30
CA ILE A 431 -8.73 -3.66 -11.27
C ILE A 431 -7.88 -4.50 -12.23
N THR A 432 -8.00 -5.82 -12.16
CA THR A 432 -7.25 -6.74 -13.04
C THR A 432 -7.61 -6.55 -14.51
N SER A 433 -8.90 -6.34 -14.83
CA SER A 433 -9.35 -6.09 -16.20
C SER A 433 -8.77 -4.79 -16.76
N ILE A 434 -8.87 -3.68 -16.01
CA ILE A 434 -8.35 -2.38 -16.44
C ILE A 434 -6.85 -2.41 -16.62
N ARG A 435 -6.12 -3.03 -15.68
CA ARG A 435 -4.66 -3.18 -15.78
C ARG A 435 -4.24 -3.99 -17.00
N SER A 436 -4.93 -5.10 -17.25
CA SER A 436 -4.67 -5.98 -18.39
C SER A 436 -4.93 -5.26 -19.71
N ILE A 437 -6.09 -4.60 -19.84
CA ILE A 437 -6.45 -3.83 -21.04
C ILE A 437 -5.44 -2.71 -21.27
N GLY A 438 -5.11 -1.94 -20.23
CA GLY A 438 -4.11 -0.88 -20.31
C GLY A 438 -2.74 -1.40 -20.74
N ALA A 439 -2.33 -2.57 -20.24
CA ALA A 439 -1.03 -3.16 -20.56
C ALA A 439 -0.99 -3.65 -22.01
N ILE A 440 -2.06 -4.31 -22.47
CA ILE A 440 -2.22 -4.75 -23.87
C ILE A 440 -2.14 -3.54 -24.81
N ILE A 441 -2.91 -2.49 -24.51
CA ILE A 441 -2.94 -1.27 -25.30
C ILE A 441 -1.57 -0.58 -25.32
N SER A 442 -0.92 -0.43 -24.17
CA SER A 442 0.41 0.17 -24.05
C SER A 442 1.46 -0.61 -24.83
N VAL A 443 1.48 -1.94 -24.69
CA VAL A 443 2.41 -2.81 -25.43
C VAL A 443 2.17 -2.70 -26.94
N ARG A 444 0.90 -2.71 -27.39
CA ARG A 444 0.54 -2.58 -28.79
C ARG A 444 0.97 -1.24 -29.39
N TRP A 445 0.87 -0.16 -28.64
CA TRP A 445 1.28 1.18 -29.08
C TRP A 445 2.79 1.34 -29.10
N THR A 446 3.50 0.89 -28.07
CA THR A 446 4.94 1.12 -27.94
C THR A 446 5.77 0.14 -28.78
N PHE A 447 5.39 -1.13 -28.87
CA PHE A 447 6.19 -2.17 -29.50
C PHE A 447 5.61 -2.70 -30.82
N GLY A 448 4.37 -2.31 -31.17
CA GLY A 448 3.70 -2.77 -32.39
C GLY A 448 3.29 -4.26 -32.37
N SER A 449 3.70 -5.02 -31.35
CA SER A 449 3.49 -6.46 -31.21
C SER A 449 3.23 -6.82 -29.75
N PHE A 450 2.47 -7.89 -29.53
CA PHE A 450 2.23 -8.45 -28.20
C PHE A 450 3.33 -9.41 -27.75
N SER A 451 4.37 -9.64 -28.56
CA SER A 451 5.49 -10.55 -28.24
C SER A 451 6.13 -10.27 -26.88
N LEU A 452 6.20 -9.01 -26.50
CA LEU A 452 6.71 -8.58 -25.19
C LEU A 452 5.95 -9.21 -24.02
N LEU A 453 4.68 -9.62 -24.15
CA LEU A 453 3.95 -10.18 -23.01
C LEU A 453 4.44 -11.58 -22.63
N TRP A 454 4.94 -12.37 -23.57
CA TRP A 454 5.33 -13.77 -23.33
C TRP A 454 6.82 -14.05 -23.49
N THR A 455 7.58 -13.22 -24.21
CA THR A 455 9.02 -13.48 -24.44
C THR A 455 9.82 -13.39 -23.13
N PRO A 456 10.51 -14.46 -22.69
CA PRO A 456 11.30 -14.42 -21.47
C PRO A 456 12.53 -13.51 -21.64
N CYS A 457 12.99 -12.93 -20.52
CA CYS A 457 14.22 -12.16 -20.45
C CYS A 457 15.07 -12.70 -19.31
N CYS A 458 16.36 -12.97 -19.54
CA CYS A 458 17.25 -13.53 -18.52
C CYS A 458 17.35 -12.65 -17.26
N VAL A 459 17.20 -11.33 -17.41
CA VAL A 459 17.18 -10.37 -16.29
C VAL A 459 15.92 -10.56 -15.42
N ASP A 460 14.75 -10.81 -16.03
CA ASP A 460 13.51 -11.13 -15.29
C ASP A 460 13.66 -12.39 -14.45
N THR A 461 14.39 -13.38 -14.97
CA THR A 461 14.69 -14.64 -14.29
C THR A 461 15.71 -14.45 -13.17
N ALA A 462 16.76 -13.64 -13.39
CA ALA A 462 17.79 -13.36 -12.40
C ALA A 462 17.26 -12.56 -11.20
N ILE A 463 16.47 -11.52 -11.48
CA ILE A 463 15.78 -10.72 -10.47
C ILE A 463 14.74 -11.58 -9.73
N GLY A 464 13.92 -12.31 -10.49
CA GLY A 464 12.86 -13.17 -9.97
C GLY A 464 11.87 -12.42 -9.08
N GLN A 465 11.66 -12.95 -7.87
CA GLN A 465 10.73 -12.41 -6.86
C GLN A 465 11.20 -11.10 -6.21
N ARG A 466 12.46 -10.69 -6.44
CA ARG A 466 13.07 -9.53 -5.76
C ARG A 466 12.52 -8.18 -6.25
N CYS A 467 11.95 -8.15 -7.45
CA CYS A 467 11.26 -6.99 -7.98
C CYS A 467 9.75 -7.22 -7.91
N LYS A 468 9.02 -6.26 -7.33
CA LYS A 468 7.58 -6.32 -7.11
C LYS A 468 6.81 -6.17 -8.42
N MET A 469 7.19 -5.21 -9.25
CA MET A 469 6.49 -4.88 -10.51
C MET A 469 7.46 -4.62 -11.66
N ILE A 470 6.98 -4.72 -12.88
CA ILE A 470 7.78 -4.56 -14.11
C ILE A 470 7.51 -3.18 -14.73
N LEU A 471 8.48 -2.62 -15.46
CA LEU A 471 8.29 -1.42 -16.26
C LEU A 471 8.20 -1.79 -17.76
N LEU A 472 7.00 -1.72 -18.38
CA LEU A 472 6.81 -2.21 -19.75
C LEU A 472 7.55 -1.34 -20.78
N SER A 473 7.48 -0.02 -20.67
CA SER A 473 8.29 0.89 -21.52
C SER A 473 9.79 0.75 -21.32
N GLY A 474 10.20 0.03 -20.27
CA GLY A 474 11.59 -0.14 -19.87
C GLY A 474 12.33 -1.20 -20.67
N TYR A 475 11.62 -2.00 -21.47
CA TYR A 475 12.20 -2.96 -22.40
C TYR A 475 12.57 -2.33 -23.74
N VAL A 476 13.45 -3.00 -24.48
CA VAL A 476 13.85 -2.72 -25.85
C VAL A 476 14.16 -4.03 -26.57
N TRP A 477 13.90 -4.07 -27.88
CA TRP A 477 14.32 -5.18 -28.73
C TRP A 477 15.67 -4.86 -29.36
N GLU A 478 16.66 -5.72 -29.14
CA GLU A 478 17.99 -5.63 -29.76
C GLU A 478 18.32 -6.98 -30.39
N ASP A 479 18.61 -7.00 -31.68
CA ASP A 479 18.94 -8.23 -32.43
C ASP A 479 17.93 -9.38 -32.23
N GLY A 480 16.64 -9.05 -32.15
CA GLY A 480 15.56 -10.01 -31.91
C GLY A 480 15.45 -10.51 -30.47
N ARG A 481 16.25 -9.97 -29.54
CA ARG A 481 16.28 -10.31 -28.12
C ARG A 481 15.60 -9.23 -27.29
N LEU A 482 14.91 -9.66 -26.23
CA LEU A 482 14.25 -8.75 -25.30
C LEU A 482 15.23 -8.34 -24.20
N CYS A 483 15.55 -7.05 -24.15
CA CYS A 483 16.50 -6.46 -23.21
C CYS A 483 15.85 -5.35 -22.37
N TYR A 484 16.42 -5.09 -21.19
CA TYR A 484 16.14 -3.90 -20.40
C TYR A 484 17.07 -2.76 -20.79
N LYS A 485 16.52 -1.54 -20.85
CA LYS A 485 17.29 -0.31 -20.95
C LYS A 485 18.12 -0.09 -19.67
N ALA A 486 19.30 0.49 -19.81
CA ALA A 486 20.16 0.89 -18.69
C ALA A 486 19.42 1.76 -17.65
N GLU A 487 18.65 2.74 -18.11
CA GLU A 487 17.84 3.64 -17.29
C GLU A 487 16.79 2.88 -16.45
N THR A 488 16.20 1.82 -17.01
CA THR A 488 15.25 0.97 -16.29
C THR A 488 15.93 0.15 -15.19
N LEU A 489 17.13 -0.37 -15.45
CA LEU A 489 17.88 -1.08 -14.43
C LEU A 489 18.26 -0.13 -13.28
N LYS A 490 18.62 1.12 -13.62
CA LYS A 490 18.80 2.21 -12.66
C LYS A 490 17.52 2.47 -11.85
N SER A 491 16.35 2.57 -12.47
CA SER A 491 15.11 2.82 -11.72
C SER A 491 14.73 1.69 -10.74
N PHE A 492 15.12 0.44 -11.02
CA PHE A 492 15.01 -0.66 -10.07
C PHE A 492 16.10 -0.67 -8.97
N GLY A 493 17.08 0.23 -9.05
CA GLY A 493 18.22 0.26 -8.14
C GLY A 493 19.26 -0.83 -8.39
N ILE A 494 19.25 -1.42 -9.59
CA ILE A 494 20.20 -2.45 -10.00
C ILE A 494 21.48 -1.76 -10.48
N MET A 495 22.62 -2.25 -10.01
CA MET A 495 23.94 -1.72 -10.35
C MET A 495 24.87 -2.83 -10.83
N LYS A 496 26.01 -2.44 -11.40
CA LYS A 496 27.08 -3.34 -11.80
C LYS A 496 28.10 -3.42 -10.68
N MET A 497 28.58 -4.63 -10.38
CA MET A 497 29.77 -4.87 -9.58
C MET A 497 30.87 -5.47 -10.47
N VAL A 498 32.11 -5.07 -10.22
CA VAL A 498 33.31 -5.66 -10.84
C VAL A 498 34.20 -6.23 -9.74
N GLU A 499 34.56 -7.51 -9.86
CA GLU A 499 35.54 -8.16 -8.99
C GLU A 499 36.97 -7.97 -9.49
N GLU A 500 37.94 -8.33 -8.65
CA GLU A 500 39.37 -8.21 -8.95
C GLU A 500 39.78 -9.02 -10.20
N ASP A 501 39.07 -10.12 -10.47
CA ASP A 501 39.25 -10.97 -11.64
C ASP A 501 38.55 -10.42 -12.91
N SER A 502 38.06 -9.18 -12.86
CA SER A 502 37.31 -8.52 -13.93
C SER A 502 35.95 -9.14 -14.28
N THR A 503 35.45 -10.08 -13.47
CA THR A 503 34.10 -10.60 -13.65
C THR A 503 33.05 -9.54 -13.28
N HIS A 504 31.92 -9.59 -13.98
CA HIS A 504 30.87 -8.59 -13.86
C HIS A 504 29.61 -9.20 -13.26
N PHE A 505 29.02 -8.54 -12.28
CA PHE A 505 27.81 -9.00 -11.62
C PHE A 505 26.74 -7.91 -11.55
N ILE A 506 25.47 -8.33 -11.52
CA ILE A 506 24.38 -7.45 -11.11
C ILE A 506 24.22 -7.49 -9.59
N VAL A 507 24.09 -6.31 -8.98
CA VAL A 507 23.86 -6.14 -7.55
C VAL A 507 22.59 -5.36 -7.27
N LEU A 508 21.93 -5.70 -6.16
CA LEU A 508 20.69 -5.09 -5.69
C LEU A 508 20.75 -4.84 -4.18
N HIS A 509 20.04 -3.81 -3.71
CA HIS A 509 19.83 -3.57 -2.29
C HIS A 509 18.92 -4.63 -1.63
N ARG A 510 19.45 -5.32 -0.63
CA ARG A 510 18.71 -6.26 0.21
C ARG A 510 17.86 -5.54 1.26
N LEU A 511 16.57 -5.51 1.00
CA LEU A 511 15.56 -5.22 2.02
C LEU A 511 15.49 -6.33 3.08
N HIS A 512 15.88 -6.01 4.31
CA HIS A 512 15.66 -6.86 5.50
C HIS A 512 14.36 -6.46 6.21
N TRP A 513 13.90 -7.28 7.16
CA TRP A 513 12.68 -7.00 7.93
C TRP A 513 12.77 -5.71 8.74
N LEU A 514 13.78 -5.61 9.61
CA LEU A 514 13.95 -4.50 10.55
C LEU A 514 15.33 -3.84 10.44
N ALA A 515 16.36 -4.63 10.15
CA ALA A 515 17.74 -4.18 10.06
C ALA A 515 18.02 -3.40 8.77
N ILE A 516 18.99 -2.50 8.83
CA ILE A 516 19.47 -1.76 7.66
C ILE A 516 21.00 -1.77 7.70
N PRO A 517 21.63 -2.94 7.42
CA PRO A 517 23.07 -3.08 7.48
C PRO A 517 23.76 -2.06 6.55
N GLN A 518 24.98 -1.66 6.87
CA GLN A 518 25.73 -0.74 6.00
C GLN A 518 26.03 -1.40 4.65
N ASP A 519 26.36 -2.70 4.67
CA ASP A 519 26.56 -3.53 3.49
C ASP A 519 25.25 -4.21 3.09
N ASP A 520 24.37 -3.43 2.48
CA ASP A 520 23.06 -3.90 2.03
C ASP A 520 23.04 -4.38 0.58
N LEU A 521 24.17 -4.33 -0.14
CA LEU A 521 24.25 -4.80 -1.52
C LEU A 521 24.53 -6.30 -1.60
N MET A 522 23.77 -6.97 -2.47
CA MET A 522 23.97 -8.40 -2.77
C MET A 522 24.08 -8.65 -4.26
N VAL A 523 24.99 -9.55 -4.60
CA VAL A 523 25.14 -10.12 -5.94
C VAL A 523 24.00 -11.11 -6.18
N ILE A 524 23.35 -11.01 -7.35
CA ILE A 524 22.21 -11.88 -7.71
C ILE A 524 22.34 -12.54 -9.09
N GLY A 525 23.30 -12.12 -9.90
CA GLY A 525 23.58 -12.70 -11.21
C GLY A 525 24.90 -12.22 -11.80
N GLU A 526 25.48 -13.04 -12.65
CA GLU A 526 26.71 -12.77 -13.42
C GLU A 526 26.34 -12.21 -14.80
N ILE A 527 27.11 -11.23 -15.28
CA ILE A 527 26.90 -10.55 -16.56
C ILE A 527 27.90 -11.09 -17.56
N ASN A 528 27.40 -11.78 -18.58
CA ASN A 528 28.19 -12.31 -19.69
C ASN A 528 27.72 -11.69 -21.01
N GLY A 529 28.49 -10.73 -21.52
CA GLY A 529 28.04 -9.88 -22.62
C GLY A 529 26.80 -9.09 -22.18
N ASN A 530 25.68 -9.26 -22.88
CA ASN A 530 24.39 -8.64 -22.51
C ASN A 530 23.50 -9.60 -21.71
N ASN A 531 23.86 -10.88 -21.59
CA ASN A 531 23.09 -11.87 -20.85
C ASN A 531 23.42 -11.83 -19.36
N VAL A 532 22.44 -12.23 -18.55
CA VAL A 532 22.59 -12.36 -17.09
C VAL A 532 22.22 -13.77 -16.68
N THR A 533 23.17 -14.48 -16.04
CA THR A 533 22.95 -15.79 -15.45
C THR A 533 22.76 -15.66 -13.95
N ARG A 534 21.75 -16.34 -13.39
CA ARG A 534 21.50 -16.30 -11.95
C ARG A 534 22.63 -17.04 -11.21
N CYS A 535 23.14 -16.45 -10.14
CA CYS A 535 24.17 -17.05 -9.30
C CYS A 535 23.72 -17.13 -7.82
N ASP A 536 24.56 -17.77 -7.00
CA ASP A 536 24.33 -17.83 -5.56
C ASP A 536 24.42 -16.44 -4.93
N VAL A 537 23.44 -16.16 -4.07
CA VAL A 537 23.32 -14.84 -3.45
C VAL A 537 24.43 -14.66 -2.43
N ARG A 538 25.28 -13.66 -2.65
CA ARG A 538 26.41 -13.31 -1.78
C ARG A 538 26.54 -11.81 -1.56
N PRO A 539 27.21 -11.38 -0.47
CA PRO A 539 27.50 -9.96 -0.24
C PRO A 539 28.32 -9.35 -1.39
N CYS A 540 28.10 -8.06 -1.64
CA CYS A 540 28.90 -7.29 -2.58
C CYS A 540 30.28 -6.95 -1.98
N THR A 541 31.36 -7.43 -2.60
CA THR A 541 32.75 -7.22 -2.16
C THR A 541 33.56 -6.34 -3.11
N GLY A 542 33.07 -6.13 -4.34
CA GLY A 542 33.78 -5.43 -5.42
C GLY A 542 33.38 -3.96 -5.59
N MET A 543 33.97 -3.32 -6.61
CA MET A 543 33.64 -1.94 -6.95
C MET A 543 32.28 -1.87 -7.66
N VAL A 544 31.45 -0.91 -7.27
CA VAL A 544 30.08 -0.75 -7.78
C VAL A 544 29.97 0.50 -8.65
N SER A 545 29.38 0.34 -9.84
CA SER A 545 29.08 1.41 -10.78
C SER A 545 27.68 1.23 -11.40
N MET A 546 27.20 2.21 -12.17
CA MET A 546 25.94 2.05 -12.90
C MET A 546 26.10 1.13 -14.10
N ILE A 547 25.00 0.48 -14.49
CA ILE A 547 24.95 -0.28 -15.73
C ILE A 547 24.71 0.72 -16.87
N GLY A 548 25.69 0.89 -17.75
CA GLY A 548 25.62 1.82 -18.89
C GLY A 548 25.09 1.21 -20.20
N LYS A 549 24.71 -0.07 -20.19
CA LYS A 549 24.27 -0.79 -21.40
C LYS A 549 22.99 -1.59 -21.16
N THR A 550 22.39 -2.04 -22.25
CA THR A 550 21.24 -2.95 -22.22
C THR A 550 21.65 -4.34 -21.73
N LEU A 551 20.77 -4.97 -20.95
CA LEU A 551 20.95 -6.34 -20.49
C LEU A 551 19.67 -7.15 -20.76
N GLY A 552 19.82 -8.35 -21.27
CA GLY A 552 18.73 -9.27 -21.59
C GLY A 552 19.09 -10.25 -22.69
N GLY A 553 18.10 -11.01 -23.13
CA GLY A 553 18.27 -12.20 -23.97
C GLY A 553 17.56 -13.42 -23.41
N ALA A 554 17.61 -14.53 -24.16
CA ALA A 554 16.97 -15.76 -23.75
C ALA A 554 17.69 -16.38 -22.54
N PRO A 555 16.96 -16.94 -21.55
CA PRO A 555 17.59 -17.64 -20.43
C PRO A 555 18.41 -18.84 -20.96
N GLY A 556 19.72 -18.87 -20.71
CA GLY A 556 20.59 -20.00 -21.05
C GLY A 556 21.31 -19.92 -22.41
N GLU A 557 21.21 -18.82 -23.17
CA GLU A 557 22.13 -18.60 -24.30
C GLU A 557 23.52 -18.23 -23.78
N ASN A 558 24.41 -19.22 -23.66
CA ASN A 558 25.84 -18.97 -23.53
C ASN A 558 26.33 -18.37 -24.86
N THR A 559 26.61 -17.08 -24.89
CA THR A 559 27.32 -16.45 -26.01
C THR A 559 28.75 -16.96 -26.05
N LEU A 560 28.96 -18.06 -26.74
CA LEU A 560 30.24 -18.41 -27.35
C LEU A 560 30.05 -18.37 -28.87
N SER A 561 29.85 -17.15 -29.40
CA SER A 561 30.08 -16.82 -30.81
C SER A 561 29.71 -15.36 -31.11
N CYS A 562 30.75 -14.56 -31.31
CA CYS A 562 30.82 -13.62 -32.43
C CYS A 562 32.31 -13.53 -32.78
N PRO A 563 32.74 -13.58 -34.05
CA PRO A 563 32.13 -12.77 -35.11
C PRO A 563 31.90 -13.52 -36.43
N THR A 564 30.78 -13.25 -37.09
CA THR A 564 30.78 -13.31 -38.56
C THR A 564 29.95 -12.19 -39.14
N ARG A 565 30.64 -11.31 -39.89
CA ARG A 565 30.08 -10.39 -40.88
C ARG A 565 28.91 -11.05 -41.61
N VAL A 566 27.73 -10.43 -41.57
CA VAL A 566 26.70 -10.65 -42.59
C VAL A 566 26.59 -9.37 -43.40
N ALA A 567 26.91 -9.51 -44.69
CA ALA A 567 26.83 -8.46 -45.69
C ALA A 567 25.43 -7.87 -45.75
N ILE A 568 25.34 -6.54 -45.64
CA ILE A 568 24.15 -5.78 -46.00
C ILE A 568 24.04 -5.85 -47.52
N LYS A 569 23.13 -6.68 -48.04
CA LYS A 569 22.66 -6.56 -49.42
C LYS A 569 21.60 -5.46 -49.44
N GLN A 570 22.02 -4.22 -49.66
CA GLN A 570 21.11 -3.13 -49.98
C GLN A 570 20.35 -3.49 -51.26
N ARG A 571 19.03 -3.61 -51.17
CA ARG A 571 18.15 -3.73 -52.33
C ARG A 571 17.94 -2.31 -52.87
N ILE A 572 18.67 -1.97 -53.93
CA ILE A 572 18.43 -0.77 -54.74
C ILE A 572 17.08 -0.99 -55.46
N PRO A 573 16.14 -0.02 -55.46
CA PRO A 573 14.95 -0.09 -56.30
C PRO A 573 15.34 0.13 -57.77
N ASP A 574 14.96 -0.79 -58.66
CA ASP A 574 15.15 -0.64 -60.10
C ASP A 574 14.28 0.52 -60.64
N GLU A 575 14.91 1.47 -61.31
CA GLU A 575 14.25 2.43 -62.20
C GLU A 575 13.67 1.72 -63.44
N PRO A 576 12.52 2.17 -63.97
CA PRO A 576 11.94 1.59 -65.17
C PRO A 576 12.71 2.05 -66.42
N LYS A 577 13.27 1.09 -67.18
CA LYS A 577 13.75 1.36 -68.53
C LYS A 577 12.56 1.55 -69.48
N GLN A 578 12.38 2.78 -69.96
CA GLN A 578 11.73 3.05 -71.25
C GLN A 578 12.68 2.63 -72.37
N THR A 579 12.18 1.91 -73.38
CA THR A 579 12.58 2.10 -74.79
C THR A 579 11.58 1.42 -75.73
N ALA A 580 11.22 2.18 -76.77
CA ALA A 580 10.40 1.89 -77.96
C ALA A 580 8.88 1.98 -77.78
#